data_AF-A0A7X7A6F6-F1
#
_entry.id   AF-A0A7X7A6F6-F1
#
_cell.length_a   1.000
_cell.length_b   1.000
_cell.length_c   1.000
_cell.angle_alpha   90.00
_cell.angle_beta   90.00
_cell.angle_gamma   90.00
#
_symmetry.space_group_name_H-M   'P 1'
#
loop_
_entity.id
_entity.type
_entity.pdbx_description
1 polymer ?
#
loop_
_entity_poly.entity_id
_entity_poly.type
_entity_poly.pdbx_seq_one_letter_code
_entity_poly.pdbx_strand_id
1 'polypeptide(L)'
;MRSRLICRTAARQAPREHSGFTLIELLTVIAIIAILAAILLPVFGKARAMARASNCLSNMRQLAQAVTMYARDYGDRLPSAFDGPLGYKKASGSGGWMYYEPDSSVEILGRKFVPKWGSIWDYSGQKEAIYVCPEDELGLQSGLSYAINWRLCNQKVGSGTIGSEGILYRGVKLARVKDPATVFLFVEEGNVQESGGQDVIFDSTDDGYFNGTDASWQNNPPTVRHQRGFNIVFLDGHAERLQHGSEEADKILYHTPLTGSN
;
A
#
# COMPACT_ATOMS: atom_id res chain seq x y z
N MET A 1 12.91 36.68 -93.75
CA MET A 1 12.52 36.49 -92.33
C MET A 1 11.11 35.92 -92.28
N ARG A 2 10.92 34.64 -91.92
CA ARG A 2 9.60 34.03 -91.70
C ARG A 2 9.48 33.70 -90.22
N SER A 3 8.70 34.50 -89.49
CA SER A 3 8.39 34.28 -88.08
C SER A 3 7.25 33.26 -87.97
N ARG A 4 7.51 32.11 -87.31
CA ARG A 4 6.47 31.13 -86.96
C ARG A 4 5.91 31.52 -85.59
N LEU A 5 4.63 31.93 -85.54
CA LEU A 5 3.88 32.00 -84.28
C LEU A 5 3.55 30.58 -83.80
N ILE A 6 3.96 30.26 -82.58
CA ILE A 6 3.53 29.05 -81.86
C ILE A 6 2.29 29.43 -81.04
N CYS A 7 1.14 28.88 -81.42
CA CYS A 7 -0.09 28.96 -80.64
C CYS A 7 0.01 27.98 -79.46
N ARG A 8 0.05 28.49 -78.22
CA ARG A 8 -0.05 27.68 -77.00
C ARG A 8 -1.51 27.58 -76.59
N THR A 9 -2.10 26.39 -76.72
CA THR A 9 -3.41 26.05 -76.13
C THR A 9 -3.26 25.92 -74.61
N ALA A 10 -3.94 26.78 -73.85
CA ALA A 10 -4.08 26.66 -72.41
C ALA A 10 -5.02 25.50 -72.07
N ALA A 11 -4.50 24.47 -71.40
CA ALA A 11 -5.32 23.36 -70.90
C ALA A 11 -6.21 23.85 -69.73
N ARG A 12 -7.53 23.67 -69.85
CA ARG A 12 -8.49 23.92 -68.76
C ARG A 12 -8.28 22.89 -67.65
N GLN A 13 -7.93 23.34 -66.45
CA GLN A 13 -7.94 22.49 -65.25
C GLN A 13 -9.40 22.24 -64.84
N ALA A 14 -9.80 20.97 -64.70
CA ALA A 14 -11.12 20.60 -64.19
C ALA A 14 -11.25 21.00 -62.70
N PRO A 15 -12.39 21.53 -62.26
CA PRO A 15 -12.60 21.85 -60.86
C PRO A 15 -12.49 20.58 -60.02
N ARG A 16 -11.61 20.59 -59.01
CA ARG A 16 -11.61 19.55 -57.99
C ARG A 16 -12.86 19.76 -57.14
N GLU A 17 -13.77 18.80 -57.17
CA GLU A 17 -14.90 18.77 -56.24
C GLU A 17 -14.35 18.62 -54.83
N HIS A 18 -14.30 19.73 -54.10
CA HIS A 18 -14.06 19.70 -52.67
C HIS A 18 -15.40 19.34 -52.00
N SER A 19 -15.56 18.08 -51.61
CA SER A 19 -16.65 17.67 -50.72
C SER A 19 -16.46 18.36 -49.37
N GLY A 20 -17.31 19.35 -49.07
CA GLY A 20 -17.36 19.99 -47.76
C GLY A 20 -18.04 19.07 -46.74
N PHE A 21 -17.50 18.98 -45.54
CA PHE A 21 -18.13 18.29 -44.42
C PHE A 21 -19.42 19.03 -44.04
N THR A 22 -20.54 18.32 -43.95
CA THR A 22 -21.80 18.94 -43.49
C THR A 22 -21.79 19.09 -41.96
N LEU A 23 -22.50 20.10 -41.46
CA LEU A 23 -22.65 20.34 -40.02
C LEU A 23 -23.23 19.11 -39.29
N ILE A 24 -24.13 18.37 -39.96
CA ILE A 24 -24.78 17.18 -39.40
C ILE A 24 -23.79 16.01 -39.28
N GLU A 25 -22.92 15.79 -40.26
CA GLU A 25 -21.89 14.75 -40.18
C GLU A 25 -20.93 15.01 -39.02
N LEU A 26 -20.51 16.27 -38.83
CA LEU A 26 -19.65 16.61 -37.70
C LEU A 26 -20.38 16.45 -36.35
N LEU A 27 -21.64 16.89 -36.27
CA LEU A 27 -22.44 16.86 -35.04
C LEU A 27 -22.77 15.44 -34.59
N THR A 28 -23.08 14.55 -35.52
CA THR A 28 -23.37 13.13 -35.20
C THR A 28 -22.12 12.41 -34.69
N VAL A 29 -20.94 12.69 -35.26
CA VAL A 29 -19.67 12.09 -34.81
C VAL A 29 -19.32 12.52 -33.39
N ILE A 30 -19.39 13.83 -33.08
CA ILE A 30 -19.11 14.29 -31.72
C ILE A 30 -20.15 13.76 -30.72
N ALA A 31 -21.41 13.61 -31.13
CA ALA A 31 -22.46 13.04 -30.28
C ALA A 31 -22.16 11.57 -29.94
N ILE A 32 -21.74 10.77 -30.93
CA ILE A 32 -21.34 9.38 -30.71
C ILE A 32 -20.10 9.32 -29.80
N ILE A 33 -19.06 10.13 -30.05
CA ILE A 33 -17.87 10.20 -29.19
C ILE A 33 -18.23 10.56 -27.75
N ALA A 34 -19.13 11.54 -27.56
CA ALA A 34 -19.58 11.96 -26.23
C ALA A 34 -20.31 10.83 -25.48
N ILE A 35 -21.17 10.08 -26.16
CA ILE A 35 -21.87 8.91 -25.58
C ILE A 35 -20.87 7.82 -25.19
N LEU A 36 -19.93 7.49 -26.08
CA LEU A 36 -18.90 6.48 -25.81
C LEU A 36 -18.02 6.91 -24.64
N ALA A 37 -17.55 8.15 -24.63
CA ALA A 37 -16.74 8.70 -23.55
C ALA A 37 -17.49 8.68 -22.20
N ALA A 38 -18.79 9.00 -22.19
CA ALA A 38 -19.61 8.99 -20.98
C ALA A 38 -19.69 7.60 -20.32
N ILE A 39 -19.68 6.51 -21.11
CA ILE A 39 -19.67 5.13 -20.59
C ILE A 39 -18.25 4.68 -20.22
N LEU A 40 -17.24 5.08 -21.00
CA LEU A 40 -15.85 4.67 -20.81
C LEU A 40 -15.21 5.29 -19.56
N LEU A 41 -15.43 6.58 -19.31
CA LEU A 41 -14.83 7.32 -18.19
C LEU A 41 -15.06 6.66 -16.81
N PRO A 42 -16.30 6.31 -16.39
CA PRO A 42 -16.51 5.67 -15.10
C PRO A 42 -15.88 4.27 -15.01
N VAL A 43 -15.85 3.52 -16.12
CA VAL A 43 -15.24 2.19 -16.18
C VAL A 43 -13.72 2.29 -16.05
N PHE A 44 -13.08 3.22 -16.76
CA PHE A 44 -11.64 3.46 -16.64
C PHE A 44 -11.22 3.85 -15.23
N GLY A 45 -12.02 4.67 -14.53
CA GLY A 45 -11.78 5.00 -13.14
C GLY A 45 -11.74 3.76 -12.24
N LYS A 46 -12.74 2.87 -12.35
CA LYS A 46 -12.79 1.61 -11.59
C LYS A 46 -11.63 0.69 -11.93
N ALA A 47 -11.30 0.53 -13.21
CA ALA A 47 -10.19 -0.31 -13.66
C ALA A 47 -8.84 0.19 -13.11
N ARG A 48 -8.61 1.50 -13.11
CA ARG A 48 -7.39 2.10 -12.54
C ARG A 48 -7.29 1.90 -11.04
N ALA A 49 -8.41 2.01 -10.31
CA ALA A 49 -8.44 1.71 -8.87
C ALA A 49 -8.11 0.23 -8.59
N MET A 50 -8.71 -0.71 -9.34
CA MET A 50 -8.39 -2.14 -9.20
C MET A 50 -6.92 -2.46 -9.51
N ALA A 51 -6.31 -1.76 -10.47
CA ALA A 51 -4.88 -1.89 -10.77
C ALA A 51 -4.01 -1.39 -9.61
N ARG A 52 -4.36 -0.25 -8.99
CA ARG A 52 -3.67 0.26 -7.79
C ARG A 52 -3.80 -0.72 -6.62
N ALA A 53 -5.01 -1.24 -6.38
CA ALA A 53 -5.24 -2.28 -5.37
C ALA A 53 -4.35 -3.51 -5.56
N SER A 54 -4.26 -3.99 -6.81
CA SER A 54 -3.40 -5.12 -7.17
C SER A 54 -1.91 -4.83 -6.94
N ASN A 55 -1.48 -3.59 -7.21
CA ASN A 55 -0.11 -3.16 -6.90
C ASN A 55 0.14 -3.12 -5.39
N CYS A 56 -0.82 -2.65 -4.58
CA CYS A 56 -0.69 -2.65 -3.13
C CYS A 56 -0.55 -4.08 -2.58
N LEU A 57 -1.37 -5.03 -3.06
CA LEU A 57 -1.25 -6.44 -2.70
C LEU A 57 0.10 -7.04 -3.13
N SER A 58 0.60 -6.67 -4.31
CA SER A 58 1.92 -7.11 -4.80
C SER A 58 3.08 -6.56 -3.95
N ASN A 59 2.97 -5.32 -3.49
CA ASN A 59 3.92 -4.69 -2.59
C ASN A 59 3.98 -5.44 -1.26
N MET A 60 2.82 -5.73 -0.65
CA MET A 60 2.76 -6.48 0.60
C MET A 60 3.31 -7.90 0.47
N ARG A 61 3.06 -8.60 -0.66
CA ARG A 61 3.66 -9.92 -0.92
C ARG A 61 5.19 -9.85 -0.98
N GLN A 62 5.76 -8.81 -1.59
CA GLN A 62 7.22 -8.61 -1.62
C GLN A 62 7.76 -8.35 -0.21
N LEU A 63 7.06 -7.57 0.62
CA LEU A 63 7.44 -7.35 2.02
C LEU A 63 7.34 -8.63 2.86
N ALA A 64 6.30 -9.44 2.69
CA ALA A 64 6.16 -10.72 3.38
C ALA A 64 7.27 -11.72 3.01
N GLN A 65 7.67 -11.74 1.73
CA GLN A 65 8.84 -12.50 1.28
C GLN A 65 10.12 -11.99 1.95
N ALA A 66 10.31 -10.66 2.04
CA ALA A 66 11.45 -10.06 2.72
C ALA A 66 11.52 -10.45 4.21
N VAL A 67 10.38 -10.45 4.90
CA VAL A 67 10.27 -10.93 6.30
C VAL A 67 10.62 -12.42 6.41
N THR A 68 10.16 -13.24 5.47
CA THR A 68 10.46 -14.69 5.46
C THR A 68 11.95 -14.94 5.27
N MET A 69 12.61 -14.18 4.38
CA MET A 69 14.06 -14.25 4.17
C MET A 69 14.82 -13.79 5.41
N TYR A 70 14.41 -12.68 6.01
CA TYR A 70 14.95 -12.22 7.29
C TYR A 70 14.83 -13.30 8.37
N ALA A 71 13.66 -13.93 8.53
CA ALA A 71 13.46 -14.93 9.57
C ALA A 71 14.41 -16.12 9.42
N ARG A 72 14.72 -16.54 8.19
CA ARG A 72 15.69 -17.62 7.92
C ARG A 72 17.09 -17.27 8.40
N ASP A 73 17.52 -16.02 8.26
CA ASP A 73 18.86 -15.58 8.65
C ASP A 73 18.95 -15.31 10.17
N TYR A 74 17.85 -14.92 10.82
CA TYR A 74 17.81 -14.50 12.23
C TYR A 74 17.17 -15.54 13.16
N GLY A 75 17.42 -16.82 12.91
CA GLY A 75 17.06 -17.91 13.85
C GLY A 75 15.56 -18.20 13.92
N ASP A 76 14.91 -18.17 12.76
CA ASP A 76 13.48 -18.41 12.56
C ASP A 76 12.58 -17.39 13.28
N ARG A 77 13.05 -16.15 13.42
CA ARG A 77 12.34 -15.08 14.15
C ARG A 77 11.83 -13.99 13.23
N LEU A 78 10.61 -13.54 13.49
CA LEU A 78 10.08 -12.35 12.87
C LEU A 78 10.80 -11.08 13.34
N PRO A 79 10.83 -10.01 12.51
CA PRO A 79 11.32 -8.70 12.94
C PRO A 79 10.43 -8.10 14.03
N SER A 80 10.88 -7.02 14.68
CA SER A 80 10.05 -6.30 15.64
C SER A 80 9.08 -5.33 14.93
N ALA A 81 7.95 -5.04 15.57
CA ALA A 81 7.00 -4.03 15.09
C ALA A 81 7.50 -2.59 15.33
N PHE A 82 8.33 -2.36 16.36
CA PHE A 82 8.76 -1.01 16.72
C PHE A 82 9.69 -0.40 15.69
N ASP A 83 9.48 0.90 15.47
CA ASP A 83 10.29 1.76 14.64
C ASP A 83 11.40 2.48 15.47
N GLY A 84 12.30 3.19 14.79
CA GLY A 84 13.26 4.09 15.45
C GLY A 84 14.42 3.41 16.22
N PRO A 85 15.06 4.08 17.20
CA PRO A 85 16.25 3.58 17.91
C PRO A 85 16.01 2.30 18.73
N LEU A 86 14.76 1.97 19.03
CA LEU A 86 14.36 0.67 19.59
C LEU A 86 14.52 -0.47 18.56
N GLY A 87 14.42 -0.15 17.27
CA GLY A 87 14.78 -1.01 16.14
C GLY A 87 16.26 -0.92 15.71
N TYR A 88 17.08 -0.11 16.39
CA TYR A 88 18.50 0.08 16.04
C TYR A 88 19.35 -1.06 16.58
N LYS A 89 19.31 -2.19 15.85
CA LYS A 89 20.42 -3.15 15.69
C LYS A 89 20.01 -4.22 14.68
N LYS A 90 20.34 -3.96 13.40
CA LYS A 90 20.33 -4.99 12.34
C LYS A 90 21.01 -6.30 12.80
N ALA A 91 22.01 -6.21 13.67
CA ALA A 91 22.84 -7.33 14.11
C ALA A 91 22.26 -8.22 15.24
N SER A 92 21.16 -7.85 15.93
CA SER A 92 20.70 -8.59 17.11
C SER A 92 19.41 -9.39 16.94
N GLY A 93 18.78 -9.37 15.76
CA GLY A 93 17.47 -9.99 15.54
C GLY A 93 16.32 -9.29 16.28
N SER A 94 16.55 -8.07 16.79
CA SER A 94 15.59 -7.23 17.53
C SER A 94 15.22 -5.95 16.78
N GLY A 95 15.71 -5.78 15.56
CA GLY A 95 15.43 -4.59 14.75
C GLY A 95 13.97 -4.53 14.30
N GLY A 96 13.46 -3.30 14.19
CA GLY A 96 12.17 -3.00 13.59
C GLY A 96 12.13 -3.43 12.13
N TRP A 97 10.99 -3.90 11.64
CA TRP A 97 10.82 -4.21 10.21
C TRP A 97 11.07 -2.97 9.34
N MET A 98 10.69 -1.80 9.84
CA MET A 98 10.85 -0.50 9.19
C MET A 98 11.56 0.49 10.13
N TYR A 99 11.83 1.71 9.67
CA TYR A 99 12.45 2.74 10.52
C TYR A 99 12.01 4.16 10.16
N TYR A 100 11.64 4.93 11.18
CA TYR A 100 11.52 6.39 11.16
C TYR A 100 12.64 7.03 11.98
N GLU A 101 13.23 8.15 11.50
CA GLU A 101 14.16 8.94 12.30
C GLU A 101 13.47 9.41 13.60
N PRO A 102 14.15 9.33 14.76
CA PRO A 102 13.62 9.82 16.03
C PRO A 102 13.70 11.34 16.03
N ASP A 103 12.62 12.02 15.64
CA ASP A 103 12.45 13.44 15.93
C ASP A 103 11.61 13.57 17.20
N SER A 104 12.17 14.18 18.24
CA SER A 104 11.51 14.41 19.53
C SER A 104 10.37 15.43 19.48
N SER A 105 10.10 16.04 18.32
CA SER A 105 9.21 17.20 18.20
C SER A 105 7.96 17.00 17.33
N VAL A 106 7.72 15.82 16.73
CA VAL A 106 6.61 15.65 15.78
C VAL A 106 5.83 14.34 15.95
N GLU A 107 4.51 14.45 15.83
CA GLU A 107 3.59 13.32 15.58
C GLU A 107 4.06 12.50 14.35
N ILE A 108 3.65 11.23 14.23
CA ILE A 108 4.14 10.25 13.24
C ILE A 108 4.22 10.82 11.81
N LEU A 109 3.26 11.66 11.41
CA LEU A 109 3.21 12.33 10.09
C LEU A 109 4.37 13.31 9.79
N GLY A 110 5.20 13.66 10.77
CA GLY A 110 6.39 14.49 10.54
C GLY A 110 7.71 13.76 10.76
N ARG A 111 7.68 12.48 11.12
CA ARG A 111 8.91 11.68 11.23
C ARG A 111 9.37 11.29 9.84
N LYS A 112 10.66 11.47 9.57
CA LYS A 112 11.24 11.11 8.29
C LYS A 112 11.36 9.59 8.16
N PHE A 113 10.67 9.01 7.19
CA PHE A 113 10.79 7.59 6.86
C PHE A 113 12.15 7.28 6.25
N VAL A 114 12.83 6.28 6.82
CA VAL A 114 14.18 5.88 6.39
C VAL A 114 14.27 4.35 6.37
N PRO A 115 13.63 3.68 5.39
CA PRO A 115 13.48 2.22 5.36
C PRO A 115 14.83 1.50 5.29
N LYS A 116 15.87 2.15 4.75
CA LYS A 116 17.24 1.62 4.68
C LYS A 116 17.83 1.15 6.02
N TRP A 117 17.29 1.67 7.13
CA TRP A 117 17.71 1.30 8.49
C TRP A 117 16.81 0.24 9.12
N GLY A 118 15.67 -0.08 8.50
CA GLY A 118 14.82 -1.21 8.87
C GLY A 118 15.53 -2.55 8.65
N SER A 119 15.11 -3.55 9.42
CA SER A 119 15.71 -4.89 9.44
C SER A 119 15.48 -5.69 8.16
N ILE A 120 14.37 -5.42 7.44
CA ILE A 120 14.04 -6.17 6.21
C ILE A 120 14.50 -5.47 4.93
N TRP A 121 15.15 -4.30 5.02
CA TRP A 121 15.56 -3.50 3.85
C TRP A 121 16.41 -4.27 2.84
N ASP A 122 17.38 -5.02 3.34
CA ASP A 122 18.32 -5.76 2.49
C ASP A 122 17.64 -6.95 1.80
N TYR A 123 16.46 -7.35 2.28
CA TYR A 123 15.64 -8.43 1.74
C TYR A 123 14.49 -7.92 0.84
N SER A 124 14.09 -6.65 0.98
CA SER A 124 13.02 -6.02 0.20
C SER A 124 13.45 -5.57 -1.20
N GLY A 125 14.65 -5.96 -1.63
CA GLY A 125 15.25 -5.48 -2.88
C GLY A 125 15.66 -4.01 -2.83
N GLN A 126 15.74 -3.42 -1.64
CA GLN A 126 16.17 -2.04 -1.41
C GLN A 126 15.32 -1.01 -2.17
N LYS A 127 14.00 -1.26 -2.25
CA LYS A 127 13.02 -0.41 -2.92
C LYS A 127 12.09 0.23 -1.90
N GLU A 128 12.21 1.52 -1.70
CA GLU A 128 11.31 2.28 -0.82
C GLU A 128 9.87 2.29 -1.32
N ALA A 129 9.67 2.30 -2.64
CA ALA A 129 8.34 2.33 -3.26
C ALA A 129 7.43 1.14 -2.90
N ILE A 130 7.95 0.02 -2.40
CA ILE A 130 7.13 -1.14 -2.01
C ILE A 130 6.56 -1.03 -0.60
N TYR A 131 6.95 -0.01 0.18
CA TYR A 131 6.40 0.25 1.51
C TYR A 131 5.10 1.08 1.46
N VAL A 132 4.81 1.67 0.31
CA VAL A 132 3.67 2.57 0.12
C VAL A 132 2.67 1.97 -0.87
N CYS A 133 1.39 2.08 -0.54
CA CYS A 133 0.29 1.75 -1.41
C CYS A 133 0.00 2.94 -2.33
N PRO A 134 -0.01 2.79 -3.68
CA PRO A 134 -0.33 3.89 -4.60
C PRO A 134 -1.76 4.46 -4.51
N GLU A 135 -2.64 3.87 -3.69
CA GLU A 135 -3.97 4.40 -3.37
C GLU A 135 -4.00 5.17 -2.03
N ASP A 136 -2.89 5.16 -1.29
CA ASP A 136 -2.79 5.76 0.03
C ASP A 136 -2.08 7.12 -0.02
N GLU A 137 -2.87 8.19 -0.09
CA GLU A 137 -2.36 9.57 -0.16
C GLU A 137 -1.59 9.99 1.09
N LEU A 138 -1.92 9.41 2.25
CA LEU A 138 -1.22 9.67 3.50
C LEU A 138 0.04 8.82 3.63
N GLY A 139 -0.04 7.55 3.23
CA GLY A 139 1.15 6.69 3.11
C GLY A 139 2.19 7.24 2.13
N LEU A 140 1.75 7.97 1.10
CA LEU A 140 2.64 8.72 0.19
C LEU A 140 3.33 9.91 0.86
N GLN A 141 2.81 10.42 1.97
CA GLN A 141 3.40 11.50 2.76
C GLN A 141 4.25 10.96 3.91
N SER A 142 3.74 9.95 4.64
CA SER A 142 4.44 9.31 5.76
C SER A 142 5.57 8.40 5.28
N GLY A 143 5.43 7.79 4.10
CA GLY A 143 6.37 6.80 3.57
C GLY A 143 5.97 5.34 3.85
N LEU A 144 4.85 5.10 4.52
CA LEU A 144 4.38 3.74 4.83
C LEU A 144 2.86 3.60 4.70
N SER A 145 2.39 2.47 4.15
CA SER A 145 0.95 2.18 4.02
C SER A 145 0.52 0.86 4.65
N TYR A 146 1.47 0.11 5.19
CA TYR A 146 1.29 -1.26 5.65
C TYR A 146 1.72 -1.37 7.10
N ALA A 147 1.08 -2.30 7.80
CA ALA A 147 1.35 -2.57 9.19
C ALA A 147 1.69 -4.04 9.37
N ILE A 148 2.70 -4.34 10.18
CA ILE A 148 3.04 -5.71 10.53
C ILE A 148 2.22 -6.14 11.74
N ASN A 149 1.87 -7.42 11.86
CA ASN A 149 1.07 -7.88 12.99
C ASN A 149 1.81 -7.70 14.34
N TRP A 150 1.38 -6.72 15.15
CA TRP A 150 1.94 -6.41 16.49
C TRP A 150 2.10 -7.65 17.35
N ARG A 151 1.04 -8.45 17.36
CA ARG A 151 0.88 -9.64 18.19
C ARG A 151 1.95 -10.71 17.90
N LEU A 152 2.52 -10.70 16.69
CA LEU A 152 3.67 -11.52 16.31
C LEU A 152 5.02 -10.82 16.55
N CYS A 153 5.05 -9.49 16.50
CA CYS A 153 6.28 -8.70 16.38
C CYS A 153 6.65 -7.90 17.65
N ASN A 154 5.91 -8.10 18.75
CA ASN A 154 6.05 -7.40 20.04
C ASN A 154 6.36 -8.35 21.23
N GLN A 155 7.06 -9.47 21.02
CA GLN A 155 7.43 -10.33 22.16
C GLN A 155 8.42 -9.57 23.07
N LYS A 156 8.06 -9.31 24.33
CA LYS A 156 8.95 -8.72 25.34
C LYS A 156 10.09 -9.69 25.70
N VAL A 157 11.34 -9.21 25.71
CA VAL A 157 12.52 -10.08 25.84
C VAL A 157 13.44 -9.75 27.01
N GLY A 158 13.17 -8.65 27.70
CA GLY A 158 13.93 -8.20 28.85
C GLY A 158 13.71 -6.71 29.09
N SER A 159 14.29 -6.22 30.18
CA SER A 159 14.52 -4.79 30.42
C SER A 159 15.99 -4.47 30.16
N GLY A 160 16.24 -3.42 29.39
CA GLY A 160 17.56 -2.88 29.08
C GLY A 160 17.44 -1.48 28.46
N THR A 161 18.31 -0.56 28.87
CA THR A 161 18.23 0.86 28.51
C THR A 161 18.48 1.11 27.03
N ILE A 162 17.41 1.21 26.23
CA ILE A 162 17.38 1.94 24.97
C ILE A 162 16.00 2.63 24.91
N GLY A 163 15.94 3.97 24.91
CA GLY A 163 14.68 4.75 24.87
C GLY A 163 13.83 4.70 26.15
N SER A 164 12.86 5.62 26.31
CA SER A 164 12.30 6.11 27.59
C SER A 164 11.75 5.07 28.60
N GLU A 165 11.57 3.81 28.23
CA GLU A 165 11.18 2.74 29.17
C GLU A 165 12.11 1.51 29.19
N GLY A 166 13.16 1.45 28.36
CA GLY A 166 14.15 0.38 28.41
C GLY A 166 13.57 -1.03 28.26
N ILE A 167 12.59 -1.23 27.37
CA ILE A 167 12.02 -2.56 27.08
C ILE A 167 12.50 -3.01 25.71
N LEU A 168 13.09 -4.20 25.65
CA LEU A 168 13.48 -4.83 24.40
C LEU A 168 12.35 -5.73 23.90
N TYR A 169 12.05 -5.60 22.61
CA TYR A 169 11.06 -6.41 21.91
C TYR A 169 11.70 -7.17 20.75
N ARG A 170 11.10 -8.32 20.39
CA ARG A 170 11.48 -9.09 19.19
C ARG A 170 10.27 -9.80 18.62
N GLY A 171 10.35 -10.26 17.37
CA GLY A 171 9.31 -11.11 16.83
C GLY A 171 9.35 -12.54 17.39
N VAL A 172 8.19 -13.18 17.43
CA VAL A 172 8.07 -14.59 17.80
C VAL A 172 8.83 -15.48 16.81
N LYS A 173 9.16 -16.70 17.24
CA LYS A 173 9.66 -17.72 16.31
C LYS A 173 8.52 -18.21 15.43
N LEU A 174 8.75 -18.38 14.13
CA LEU A 174 7.76 -18.93 13.20
C LEU A 174 7.26 -20.30 13.68
N ALA A 175 8.16 -21.13 14.21
CA ALA A 175 7.81 -22.41 14.83
C ALA A 175 6.80 -22.35 16.01
N ARG A 176 6.51 -21.17 16.57
CA ARG A 176 5.47 -21.02 17.61
C ARG A 176 4.06 -20.78 17.04
N VAL A 177 3.97 -20.45 15.75
CA VAL A 177 2.68 -20.21 15.09
C VAL A 177 2.12 -21.55 14.61
N LYS A 178 0.97 -21.94 15.16
CA LYS A 178 0.38 -23.26 14.92
C LYS A 178 -0.26 -23.35 13.53
N ASP A 179 -0.89 -22.27 13.09
CA ASP A 179 -1.63 -22.21 11.83
C ASP A 179 -1.26 -20.92 11.07
N PRO A 180 -0.15 -20.94 10.30
CA PRO A 180 0.31 -19.78 9.55
C PRO A 180 -0.68 -19.25 8.50
N ALA A 181 -1.61 -20.09 8.03
CA ALA A 181 -2.57 -19.72 7.00
C ALA A 181 -3.74 -18.87 7.52
N THR A 182 -4.00 -18.89 8.84
CA THR A 182 -5.08 -18.09 9.46
C THR A 182 -4.55 -16.83 10.13
N VAL A 183 -3.24 -16.75 10.37
CA VAL A 183 -2.60 -15.61 11.04
C VAL A 183 -2.03 -14.65 10.00
N PHE A 184 -2.52 -13.41 9.98
CA PHE A 184 -1.95 -12.38 9.12
C PHE A 184 -0.55 -11.95 9.56
N LEU A 185 0.31 -11.65 8.61
CA LEU A 185 1.61 -11.02 8.79
C LEU A 185 1.55 -9.52 8.53
N PHE A 186 0.98 -9.11 7.39
CA PHE A 186 0.82 -7.71 7.03
C PHE A 186 -0.64 -7.40 6.75
N VAL A 187 -1.04 -6.17 7.07
CA VAL A 187 -2.37 -5.62 6.77
C VAL A 187 -2.25 -4.16 6.38
N GLU A 188 -3.17 -3.68 5.56
CA GLU A 188 -3.34 -2.25 5.32
C GLU A 188 -4.14 -1.62 6.47
N GLU A 189 -3.44 -0.87 7.30
CA GLU A 189 -3.99 -0.12 8.42
C GLU A 189 -4.40 1.30 7.97
N GLY A 190 -5.30 1.92 8.73
CA GLY A 190 -5.57 3.36 8.65
C GLY A 190 -6.19 3.84 9.96
N ASN A 191 -6.06 5.12 10.30
CA ASN A 191 -6.74 5.67 11.47
C ASN A 191 -8.01 6.43 11.06
N VAL A 192 -9.09 6.35 11.84
CA VAL A 192 -10.30 7.16 11.63
C VAL A 192 -10.41 8.11 12.81
N GLN A 193 -10.12 9.39 12.62
CA GLN A 193 -10.48 10.43 13.59
C GLN A 193 -11.66 11.24 13.03
N GLU A 194 -12.83 11.17 13.66
CA GLU A 194 -13.87 12.17 13.43
C GLU A 194 -13.38 13.53 13.94
N SER A 195 -13.25 14.51 13.05
CA SER A 195 -13.06 15.92 13.42
C SER A 195 -14.16 16.75 12.75
N GLY A 196 -15.06 17.31 13.57
CA GLY A 196 -16.15 18.17 13.06
C GLY A 196 -17.19 17.47 12.18
N GLY A 197 -17.41 16.16 12.36
CA GLY A 197 -18.35 15.38 11.54
C GLY A 197 -17.79 14.94 10.19
N GLN A 198 -16.47 15.01 10.00
CA GLN A 198 -15.75 14.41 8.88
C GLN A 198 -14.70 13.43 9.40
N ASP A 199 -14.65 12.25 8.78
CA ASP A 199 -13.59 11.27 9.00
C ASP A 199 -12.27 11.85 8.46
N VAL A 200 -11.38 12.25 9.36
CA VAL A 200 -10.00 12.65 9.05
C VAL A 200 -9.11 11.44 9.30
N ILE A 201 -8.48 10.96 8.24
CA ILE A 201 -7.55 9.84 8.31
C ILE A 201 -6.18 10.41 8.72
N PHE A 202 -5.63 9.94 9.84
CA PHE A 202 -4.24 10.14 10.23
C PHE A 202 -3.53 8.79 10.14
N ASP A 203 -2.22 8.79 9.89
CA ASP A 203 -1.50 7.55 9.61
C ASP A 203 -0.63 7.14 10.80
N SER A 204 -1.00 6.05 11.47
CA SER A 204 -0.12 5.27 12.34
C SER A 204 0.06 3.90 11.69
N THR A 205 0.71 3.90 10.54
CA THR A 205 1.16 2.69 9.85
C THR A 205 2.48 2.27 10.44
N ASP A 206 2.49 1.36 11.41
CA ASP A 206 3.73 0.66 11.74
C ASP A 206 3.49 -0.64 12.51
N ASP A 207 2.55 -0.62 13.43
CA ASP A 207 2.52 -1.61 14.50
C ASP A 207 1.46 -2.70 14.32
N GLY A 208 0.38 -2.48 13.56
CA GLY A 208 -0.67 -3.45 13.30
C GLY A 208 -1.32 -3.98 14.57
N TYR A 209 -1.61 -3.07 15.51
CA TYR A 209 -2.23 -3.37 16.78
C TYR A 209 -3.76 -3.55 16.65
N PHE A 210 -4.18 -4.81 16.41
CA PHE A 210 -5.59 -5.22 16.39
C PHE A 210 -5.95 -5.99 17.67
N ASN A 211 -6.33 -5.29 18.75
CA ASN A 211 -6.71 -5.92 20.03
C ASN A 211 -8.20 -5.71 20.32
N GLY A 212 -9.00 -6.76 20.16
CA GLY A 212 -10.47 -6.72 20.28
C GLY A 212 -11.03 -6.55 21.70
N THR A 213 -10.20 -6.35 22.73
CA THR A 213 -10.65 -6.32 24.15
C THR A 213 -10.44 -5.02 24.89
N ASP A 214 -9.70 -4.04 24.34
CA ASP A 214 -9.39 -2.79 25.03
C ASP A 214 -9.86 -1.57 24.24
N ALA A 215 -11.03 -1.04 24.61
CA ALA A 215 -11.56 0.23 24.10
C ALA A 215 -10.85 1.48 24.67
N SER A 216 -9.74 1.30 25.40
CA SER A 216 -9.04 2.36 26.13
C SER A 216 -7.79 2.90 25.41
N TRP A 217 -7.34 2.22 24.35
CA TRP A 217 -6.33 2.72 23.41
C TRP A 217 -6.79 2.47 21.97
N GLN A 218 -6.59 3.48 21.13
CA GLN A 218 -6.83 3.54 19.69
C GLN A 218 -6.48 2.22 18.98
N ASN A 219 -7.46 1.34 18.84
CA ASN A 219 -7.37 0.16 17.98
C ASN A 219 -7.51 0.69 16.55
N ASN A 220 -6.41 0.79 15.80
CA ASN A 220 -6.47 1.32 14.45
C ASN A 220 -7.33 0.37 13.60
N PRO A 221 -8.37 0.87 12.91
CA PRO A 221 -9.15 0.04 12.02
C PRO A 221 -8.30 -0.37 10.80
N PRO A 222 -8.67 -1.48 10.12
CA PRO A 222 -8.14 -1.70 8.79
C PRO A 222 -8.62 -0.56 7.88
N THR A 223 -7.85 -0.24 6.84
CA THR A 223 -8.23 0.82 5.91
C THR A 223 -9.58 0.54 5.21
N VAL A 224 -10.13 1.58 4.57
CA VAL A 224 -11.33 1.50 3.72
C VAL A 224 -11.03 1.77 2.24
N ARG A 225 -9.75 1.67 1.84
CA ARG A 225 -9.28 1.75 0.44
C ARG A 225 -9.89 0.63 -0.42
N HIS A 226 -9.51 0.53 -1.69
CA HIS A 226 -9.82 -0.63 -2.54
C HIS A 226 -11.32 -0.96 -2.60
N GLN A 227 -12.16 0.07 -2.74
CA GLN A 227 -13.63 -0.05 -2.70
C GLN A 227 -14.16 -0.57 -1.35
N ARG A 228 -13.82 0.12 -0.26
CA ARG A 228 -14.21 -0.25 1.13
C ARG A 228 -13.67 -1.61 1.58
N GLY A 229 -12.49 -1.98 1.13
CA GLY A 229 -11.78 -3.18 1.57
C GLY A 229 -10.36 -2.86 2.00
N PHE A 230 -9.59 -3.91 2.24
CA PHE A 230 -8.18 -3.81 2.57
C PHE A 230 -7.47 -5.08 2.14
N ASN A 231 -6.20 -4.95 1.81
CA ASN A 231 -5.35 -6.09 1.52
C ASN A 231 -4.75 -6.66 2.81
N ILE A 232 -4.61 -7.97 2.84
CA ILE A 232 -4.00 -8.72 3.94
C ILE A 232 -3.08 -9.79 3.37
N VAL A 233 -1.96 -10.03 4.05
CA VAL A 233 -1.03 -11.11 3.73
C VAL A 233 -0.85 -11.96 4.97
N PHE A 234 -0.97 -13.28 4.81
CA PHE A 234 -0.82 -14.29 5.84
C PHE A 234 0.62 -14.75 6.00
N LEU A 235 0.90 -15.39 7.12
CA LEU A 235 2.24 -15.84 7.47
C LEU A 235 2.76 -16.94 6.55
N ASP A 236 1.87 -17.72 5.92
CA ASP A 236 2.20 -18.69 4.87
C ASP A 236 2.46 -18.06 3.49
N GLY A 237 2.26 -16.74 3.35
CA GLY A 237 2.40 -15.99 2.10
C GLY A 237 1.14 -15.90 1.25
N HIS A 238 0.03 -16.53 1.66
CA HIS A 238 -1.28 -16.25 1.07
C HIS A 238 -1.61 -14.77 1.22
N ALA A 239 -2.30 -14.19 0.24
CA ALA A 239 -2.73 -12.81 0.34
C ALA A 239 -4.02 -12.61 -0.43
N GLU A 240 -4.92 -11.85 0.17
CA GLU A 240 -6.25 -11.58 -0.35
C GLU A 240 -6.72 -10.18 0.01
N ARG A 241 -7.86 -9.79 -0.57
CA ARG A 241 -8.57 -8.56 -0.22
C ARG A 241 -9.80 -8.93 0.59
N LEU A 242 -9.92 -8.37 1.78
CA LEU A 242 -11.09 -8.52 2.62
C LEU A 242 -11.99 -7.28 2.53
N GLN A 243 -13.29 -7.50 2.76
CA GLN A 243 -14.25 -6.41 2.84
C GLN A 243 -14.24 -5.83 4.25
N HIS A 244 -14.12 -4.50 4.37
CA HIS A 244 -14.13 -3.82 5.66
C HIS A 244 -15.47 -4.06 6.39
N GLY A 245 -15.41 -4.44 7.67
CA GLY A 245 -16.58 -4.76 8.50
C GLY A 245 -17.28 -6.08 8.17
N SER A 246 -16.61 -7.00 7.45
CA SER A 246 -17.11 -8.36 7.26
C SER A 246 -16.79 -9.24 8.48
N GLU A 247 -17.65 -10.23 8.77
CA GLU A 247 -17.42 -11.18 9.86
C GLU A 247 -16.08 -11.94 9.72
N GLU A 248 -15.68 -12.23 8.48
CA GLU A 248 -14.39 -12.84 8.17
C GLU A 248 -13.22 -11.92 8.53
N ALA A 249 -13.28 -10.63 8.17
CA ALA A 249 -12.28 -9.64 8.54
C ALA A 249 -12.15 -9.51 10.06
N ASP A 250 -13.27 -9.41 10.77
CA ASP A 250 -13.27 -9.27 12.24
C ASP A 250 -12.68 -10.50 12.92
N LYS A 251 -13.03 -11.70 12.42
CA LYS A 251 -12.49 -12.96 12.90
C LYS A 251 -10.96 -13.00 12.73
N ILE A 252 -10.47 -12.67 11.54
CA ILE A 252 -9.03 -12.71 11.23
C ILE A 252 -8.26 -11.70 12.07
N LEU A 253 -8.74 -10.46 12.13
CA LEU A 253 -8.04 -9.35 12.80
C LEU A 253 -8.08 -9.49 14.33
N TYR A 254 -9.22 -9.82 14.92
CA TYR A 254 -9.39 -9.71 16.38
C TYR A 254 -9.42 -11.05 17.10
N HIS A 255 -9.84 -12.13 16.44
CA HIS A 255 -10.17 -13.40 17.11
C HIS A 255 -9.25 -14.57 16.77
N THR A 256 -8.31 -14.41 15.84
CA THR A 256 -7.36 -15.48 15.49
C THR A 256 -6.36 -15.75 16.63
N PRO A 257 -6.31 -16.98 17.18
CA PRO A 257 -5.28 -17.36 18.14
C PRO A 257 -3.91 -17.50 17.46
N LEU A 258 -2.89 -16.85 18.01
CA LEU A 258 -1.56 -16.75 17.39
C LEU A 258 -0.66 -17.96 17.71
N THR A 259 -0.79 -18.48 18.93
CA THR A 259 0.05 -19.54 19.48
C THR A 259 -0.83 -20.54 20.21
N GLY A 260 -0.50 -21.83 20.16
CA GLY A 260 -1.19 -22.83 20.97
C GLY A 260 -1.12 -22.48 22.47
N SER A 261 -2.20 -22.69 23.20
CA SER A 261 -2.16 -22.76 24.66
C SER A 261 -1.19 -23.88 25.05
N ASN A 262 -0.11 -23.54 25.74
CA ASN A 262 0.65 -24.54 26.50
C ASN A 262 -0.21 -25.09 27.64
#